data_AF-A0A5U6HE13-F1
#
_entry.id   AF-A0A5U6HE13-F1
#
_cell.length_a   1.000
_cell.length_b   1.000
_cell.length_c   1.000
_cell.angle_alpha   90.00
_cell.angle_beta   90.00
_cell.angle_gamma   90.00
#
_symmetry.space_group_name_H-M   'P 1'
#
loop_
_entity.id
_entity.type
_entity.pdbx_description
1 polymer ?
#
loop_
_entity_poly.entity_id
_entity_poly.type
_entity_poly.pdbx_seq_one_letter_code
_entity_poly.pdbx_strand_id
1 'polypeptide(L)'
;MIDKKVLDGVKALLQAHGRLTCAILAEKMQMPPSSMVYFLRDALEAGVLTECNGFYDIPRPRPAKPRKQYAHISDAPVRWCAFRKSVPWIEGHIIPALVNDFAMGVLTCESVYVVMELDEAMQNKGSPRFTLGYIDIRLGKFIDGRTGWNVTSHVLRYLVVDRSPKPERLPVSVEVV
;
A
#
# COMPACT_ATOMS: atom_id res chain seq x y z
N MET A 1 7.58 24.47 33.01
CA MET A 1 6.17 24.74 33.36
C MET A 1 5.70 25.86 32.46
N ILE A 2 4.68 25.63 31.64
CA ILE A 2 4.21 26.61 30.65
C ILE A 2 3.58 27.81 31.38
N ASP A 3 4.03 29.02 31.07
CA ASP A 3 3.43 30.25 31.60
C ASP A 3 1.99 30.39 31.06
N LYS A 4 1.02 30.36 31.97
CA LYS A 4 -0.40 30.42 31.64
C LYS A 4 -0.79 31.76 31.00
N LYS A 5 -0.21 32.89 31.43
CA LYS A 5 -0.51 34.20 30.84
C LYS A 5 -0.01 34.26 29.40
N VAL A 6 1.18 33.73 29.14
CA VAL A 6 1.74 33.66 27.79
C VAL A 6 0.90 32.74 26.92
N LEU A 7 0.48 31.58 27.44
CA LEU A 7 -0.38 30.63 26.72
C LEU A 7 -1.74 31.22 26.35
N ASP A 8 -2.39 31.92 27.26
CA ASP A 8 -3.69 32.54 27.01
C ASP A 8 -3.57 33.66 25.97
N GLY A 9 -2.50 34.46 26.03
CA GLY A 9 -2.19 35.47 25.01
C GLY A 9 -1.96 34.87 23.62
N VAL A 10 -1.14 33.81 23.54
CA VAL A 10 -0.89 33.09 22.27
C VAL A 10 -2.18 32.48 21.73
N LYS A 11 -3.01 31.86 22.57
CA LYS A 11 -4.31 31.31 22.15
C LYS A 11 -5.25 32.40 21.63
N ALA A 12 -5.32 33.56 22.29
CA ALA A 12 -6.13 34.68 21.82
C ALA A 12 -5.69 35.16 20.43
N LEU A 13 -4.38 35.27 20.19
CA LEU A 13 -3.84 35.63 18.86
C LEU A 13 -4.16 34.59 17.79
N LEU A 14 -4.04 33.30 18.12
CA LEU A 14 -4.36 32.20 17.20
C LEU A 14 -5.87 32.11 16.90
N GLN A 15 -6.73 32.44 17.87
CA GLN A 15 -8.18 32.54 17.65
C GLN A 15 -8.53 33.72 16.74
N ALA A 16 -7.88 34.87 16.94
CA ALA A 16 -8.17 36.09 16.19
C ALA A 16 -7.62 36.06 14.75
N HIS A 17 -6.45 35.47 14.54
CA HIS A 17 -5.72 35.54 13.27
C HIS A 17 -5.51 34.19 12.58
N GLY A 18 -5.96 33.09 13.19
CA GLY A 18 -5.70 31.74 12.70
C GLY A 18 -4.26 31.28 12.95
N ARG A 19 -3.74 30.42 12.07
CA ARG A 19 -2.40 29.84 12.23
C ARG A 19 -1.31 30.90 12.03
N LEU A 20 -0.37 30.99 12.96
CA LEU A 20 0.69 32.00 12.95
C LEU A 20 2.08 31.35 13.08
N THR A 21 3.10 32.01 12.54
CA THR A 21 4.50 31.57 12.71
C THR A 21 5.09 32.07 14.03
N CYS A 22 6.18 31.45 14.48
CA CYS A 22 6.89 31.87 15.69
C CYS A 22 7.31 33.34 15.64
N ALA A 23 7.76 33.85 14.48
CA ALA A 23 8.19 35.24 14.34
C ALA A 23 7.03 36.22 14.55
N ILE A 24 5.86 35.93 13.97
CA ILE A 24 4.67 36.77 14.10
C ILE A 24 4.12 36.70 15.53
N LEU A 25 4.15 35.52 16.16
CA LEU A 25 3.77 35.38 17.56
C LEU A 25 4.71 36.15 18.49
N ALA A 26 6.02 36.07 18.27
CA ALA A 26 7.02 36.80 19.05
C ALA A 26 6.83 38.31 18.92
N GLU A 27 6.61 38.81 17.70
CA GLU A 27 6.33 40.23 17.43
C GLU A 27 5.05 40.70 18.14
N LYS A 28 3.94 39.97 17.96
CA LYS A 28 2.64 40.35 18.54
C LYS A 28 2.61 40.23 20.07
N MET A 29 3.35 39.29 20.64
CA MET A 29 3.49 39.15 22.09
C MET A 29 4.57 40.06 22.69
N GLN A 30 5.29 40.84 21.86
CA GLN A 30 6.44 41.65 22.25
C GLN A 30 7.49 40.84 23.03
N MET A 31 7.74 39.61 22.58
CA MET A 31 8.69 38.68 23.20
C MET A 31 9.90 38.45 22.29
N PRO A 32 11.10 38.23 22.84
CA PRO A 32 12.24 37.80 22.05
C PRO A 32 11.93 36.48 21.32
N PRO A 33 12.28 36.34 20.02
CA PRO A 33 12.03 35.11 19.27
C PRO A 33 12.62 33.87 19.94
N SER A 34 13.78 33.99 20.59
CA SER A 34 14.40 32.90 21.34
C SER A 34 13.51 32.40 22.48
N SER A 35 12.91 33.31 23.24
CA SER A 35 11.99 32.98 24.35
C SER A 35 10.68 32.38 23.84
N MET A 36 10.16 32.90 22.71
CA MET A 36 8.97 32.36 22.06
C MET A 36 9.20 30.93 21.55
N VAL A 37 10.38 30.63 20.98
CA VAL A 37 10.73 29.27 20.53
C VAL A 37 10.72 28.28 21.70
N TYR A 38 11.34 28.63 22.84
CA TYR A 38 11.33 27.77 24.02
C TYR A 38 9.91 27.55 24.54
N PHE A 39 9.12 28.61 24.66
CA PHE A 39 7.72 28.51 25.08
C PHE A 39 6.89 27.61 24.15
N LEU A 40 7.02 27.78 22.83
CA LEU A 40 6.24 27.01 21.86
C LEU A 40 6.64 25.53 21.85
N ARG A 41 7.92 25.20 22.06
CA ARG A 41 8.37 23.82 22.21
C ARG A 41 7.71 23.14 23.40
N ASP A 42 7.74 23.78 24.57
CA ASP A 42 7.08 23.26 25.77
C ASP A 42 5.56 23.08 25.54
N ALA A 43 4.94 24.04 24.84
CA ALA A 43 3.50 24.02 24.55
C ALA A 43 3.10 22.94 23.52
N LEU A 44 3.99 22.60 22.57
CA LEU A 44 3.79 21.48 21.66
C LEU A 44 3.97 20.14 22.37
N GLU A 45 4.99 20.01 23.21
CA GLU A 45 5.25 18.79 23.98
C GLU A 45 4.10 18.48 24.94
N ALA A 46 3.52 19.50 25.57
CA ALA A 46 2.34 19.35 26.41
C ALA A 46 1.02 19.16 25.63
N GLY A 47 1.04 19.17 24.28
CA GLY A 47 -0.12 18.97 23.43
C GLY A 47 -1.17 20.09 23.48
N VAL A 48 -0.83 21.24 24.06
CA VAL A 48 -1.75 22.39 24.17
C VAL A 48 -1.77 23.27 22.93
N LEU A 49 -0.76 23.14 22.07
CA LEU A 49 -0.66 23.71 20.73
C LEU A 49 -0.32 22.60 19.72
N THR A 50 -0.56 22.89 18.44
CA THR A 50 -0.14 22.05 17.31
C THR A 50 0.72 22.85 16.36
N GLU A 51 1.63 22.19 15.65
CA GLU A 51 2.52 22.81 14.66
C GLU A 51 2.44 22.04 13.34
N CYS A 52 2.47 22.78 12.23
CA CYS A 52 2.55 22.22 10.88
C CYS A 52 3.30 23.20 9.95
N ASN A 53 4.49 22.80 9.48
CA ASN A 53 5.34 23.55 8.56
C ASN A 53 5.70 24.98 9.01
N GLY A 54 6.02 25.15 10.29
CA GLY A 54 6.37 26.41 10.93
C GLY A 54 5.18 27.25 11.41
N PHE A 55 3.94 26.76 11.23
CA PHE A 55 2.73 27.42 11.68
C PHE A 55 2.13 26.74 12.91
N TYR A 56 1.89 27.52 13.94
CA TYR A 56 1.29 27.10 15.20
C TYR A 56 -0.22 27.36 15.17
N ASP A 57 -0.97 26.45 15.78
CA ASP A 57 -2.44 26.52 15.86
C ASP A 57 -2.94 25.83 17.13
N ILE A 58 -4.18 26.14 17.52
CA ILE A 58 -4.86 25.47 18.63
C ILE A 58 -5.32 24.08 18.17
N PRO A 59 -5.15 23.00 18.97
CA PRO A 59 -5.67 21.69 18.64
C PRO A 59 -7.19 21.76 18.49
N ARG A 60 -7.67 21.82 17.25
CA ARG A 60 -9.10 21.77 16.96
C ARG A 60 -9.52 20.31 16.92
N PRO A 61 -10.66 19.92 17.52
CA PRO A 61 -11.24 18.61 17.32
C PRO A 61 -11.47 18.45 15.82
N ARG A 62 -10.60 17.69 15.15
CA ARG A 62 -10.77 17.42 13.72
C ARG A 62 -12.01 16.54 13.63
N PRO A 63 -13.10 16.94 12.94
CA PRO A 63 -14.18 16.01 12.67
C PRO A 63 -13.53 14.82 11.96
N ALA A 64 -13.75 13.61 12.49
CA ALA A 64 -13.23 12.40 11.89
C ALA A 64 -13.59 12.45 10.41
N LYS A 65 -12.58 12.39 9.52
CA LYS A 65 -12.84 12.29 8.09
C LYS A 65 -13.83 11.13 7.92
N PRO A 66 -14.97 11.32 7.23
CA PRO A 66 -15.86 10.20 6.97
C PRO A 66 -15.03 9.12 6.28
N ARG A 67 -14.86 7.97 6.94
CA ARG A 67 -14.25 6.79 6.31
C ARG A 67 -15.13 6.50 5.09
N LYS A 68 -14.55 6.58 3.89
CA LYS A 68 -15.23 6.08 2.69
C LYS A 68 -15.45 4.59 2.89
N GLN A 69 -16.65 4.20 3.33
CA GLN A 69 -17.06 2.80 3.40
C GLN A 69 -17.45 2.39 1.99
N TYR A 70 -16.60 1.60 1.36
CA TYR A 70 -16.94 0.92 0.12
C TYR A 70 -17.86 -0.25 0.46
N ALA A 71 -18.89 -0.50 -0.36
CA ALA A 71 -20.02 -1.39 -0.07
C ALA A 71 -19.68 -2.83 0.37
N HIS A 72 -18.42 -3.27 0.22
CA HIS A 72 -17.96 -4.62 0.54
C HIS A 72 -16.66 -4.66 1.36
N ILE A 73 -16.18 -3.53 1.89
CA ILE A 73 -15.05 -3.53 2.82
C ILE A 73 -15.60 -3.72 4.22
N SER A 74 -15.42 -4.93 4.76
CA SER A 74 -15.78 -5.29 6.13
C SER A 74 -14.52 -5.54 6.97
N ASP A 75 -14.62 -5.31 8.28
CA ASP A 75 -13.58 -5.71 9.24
C ASP A 75 -13.58 -7.22 9.53
N ALA A 76 -14.27 -8.03 8.73
CA ALA A 76 -14.26 -9.49 8.87
C ALA A 76 -12.84 -10.04 8.66
N PRO A 77 -12.45 -11.08 9.42
CA PRO A 77 -11.13 -11.69 9.27
C PRO A 77 -10.97 -12.31 7.87
N VAL A 78 -9.74 -12.27 7.35
CA VAL A 78 -9.39 -12.87 6.05
C VAL A 78 -9.59 -14.38 6.14
N ARG A 79 -10.49 -14.92 5.30
CA ARG A 79 -10.67 -16.37 5.12
C ARG A 79 -9.88 -16.82 3.90
N TRP A 80 -8.77 -17.51 4.14
CA TRP A 80 -7.96 -18.08 3.07
C TRP A 80 -8.70 -19.20 2.33
N CYS A 81 -8.47 -19.31 1.02
CA CYS A 81 -9.08 -20.34 0.21
C CYS A 81 -8.41 -21.70 0.47
N ALA A 82 -9.12 -22.63 1.09
CA ALA A 82 -8.56 -23.93 1.51
C ALA A 82 -8.21 -24.89 0.37
N PHE A 83 -8.73 -24.67 -0.85
CA PHE A 83 -8.58 -25.59 -1.98
C PHE A 83 -7.82 -25.00 -3.16
N ARG A 84 -7.34 -23.76 -3.05
CA ARG A 84 -6.48 -23.12 -4.05
C ARG A 84 -5.07 -23.11 -3.51
N LYS A 85 -4.13 -23.67 -4.27
CA LYS A 85 -2.72 -23.59 -3.94
C LYS A 85 -2.24 -22.17 -4.22
N SER A 86 -1.53 -21.60 -3.27
CA SER A 86 -0.76 -20.36 -3.47
C SER A 86 0.71 -20.74 -3.45
N VAL A 87 1.43 -20.41 -4.51
CA VAL A 87 2.88 -20.61 -4.60
C VAL A 87 3.58 -19.25 -4.46
N PRO A 88 4.84 -19.22 -3.97
CA PRO A 88 5.59 -17.98 -3.93
C PRO A 88 5.87 -17.45 -5.35
N TRP A 89 6.30 -16.19 -5.42
CA TRP A 89 6.86 -15.64 -6.65
C TRP A 89 8.09 -16.44 -7.07
N ILE A 90 8.15 -16.81 -8.35
CA ILE A 90 9.27 -17.51 -8.96
C ILE A 90 10.09 -16.49 -9.73
N GLU A 91 11.38 -16.39 -9.41
CA GLU A 91 12.29 -15.44 -10.06
C GLU A 91 12.73 -15.92 -11.44
N GLY A 92 12.93 -14.95 -12.33
CA GLY A 92 13.28 -15.15 -13.73
C GLY A 92 12.15 -15.76 -14.55
N HIS A 93 12.53 -16.46 -15.61
CA HIS A 93 11.65 -17.09 -16.59
C HIS A 93 11.90 -18.59 -16.75
N ILE A 94 12.68 -19.19 -15.85
CA ILE A 94 12.82 -20.65 -15.78
C ILE A 94 11.52 -21.20 -15.21
N ILE A 95 11.01 -22.30 -15.78
CA ILE A 95 9.74 -22.94 -15.38
C ILE A 95 10.06 -24.20 -14.55
N PRO A 96 9.90 -24.17 -13.22
CA PRO A 96 10.07 -25.35 -12.38
C PRO A 96 9.02 -26.42 -12.68
N ALA A 97 9.35 -27.69 -12.43
CA ALA A 97 8.44 -28.81 -12.65
C ALA A 97 7.09 -28.65 -11.91
N LEU A 98 7.08 -28.03 -10.72
CA LEU A 98 5.87 -27.72 -9.96
C LEU A 98 4.82 -26.92 -10.76
N VAL A 99 5.26 -26.08 -11.70
CA VAL A 99 4.36 -25.25 -12.51
C VAL A 99 3.48 -26.11 -13.42
N ASN A 100 3.94 -27.32 -13.81
CA ASN A 100 3.17 -28.25 -14.63
C ASN A 100 1.90 -28.75 -13.92
N ASP A 101 1.88 -28.79 -12.59
CA ASP A 101 0.70 -29.20 -11.82
C ASP A 101 -0.50 -28.24 -12.00
N PHE A 102 -0.23 -27.05 -12.54
CA PHE A 102 -1.23 -26.00 -12.80
C PHE A 102 -1.60 -25.90 -14.29
N ALA A 103 -1.04 -26.75 -15.14
CA ALA A 103 -1.26 -26.73 -16.57
C ALA A 103 -2.71 -27.15 -16.88
N MET A 104 -3.38 -26.33 -17.69
CA MET A 104 -4.78 -26.52 -18.06
C MET A 104 -4.92 -26.44 -19.57
N GLY A 105 -5.87 -27.19 -20.13
CA GLY A 105 -6.18 -27.13 -21.56
C GLY A 105 -6.21 -28.52 -22.22
N VAL A 106 -6.21 -28.51 -23.55
CA VAL A 106 -6.11 -29.73 -24.35
C VAL A 106 -4.67 -30.23 -24.29
N LEU A 107 -4.50 -31.56 -24.25
CA LEU A 107 -3.19 -32.20 -24.34
C LEU A 107 -2.39 -31.60 -25.50
N THR A 108 -1.14 -31.22 -25.27
CA THR A 108 -0.21 -30.53 -26.20
C THR A 108 -0.43 -29.03 -26.42
N CYS A 109 -1.44 -28.44 -25.79
CA CYS A 109 -1.74 -27.00 -25.80
C CYS A 109 -1.95 -26.47 -24.37
N GLU A 110 -1.35 -27.12 -23.38
CA GLU A 110 -1.56 -26.77 -21.98
C GLU A 110 -0.92 -25.41 -21.65
N SER A 111 -1.67 -24.62 -20.91
CA SER A 111 -1.27 -23.28 -20.48
C SER A 111 -1.37 -23.13 -18.98
N VAL A 112 -0.45 -22.37 -18.39
CA VAL A 112 -0.49 -21.97 -16.99
C VAL A 112 -0.70 -20.47 -16.90
N TYR A 113 -1.75 -20.04 -16.21
CA TYR A 113 -2.03 -18.62 -16.04
C TYR A 113 -1.12 -18.01 -14.97
N VAL A 114 -0.58 -16.83 -15.26
CA VAL A 114 0.41 -16.17 -14.40
C VAL A 114 0.20 -14.67 -14.32
N VAL A 115 0.60 -14.08 -13.20
CA VAL A 115 0.96 -12.66 -13.12
C VAL A 115 2.47 -12.56 -13.33
N MET A 116 2.93 -11.69 -14.22
CA MET A 116 4.34 -11.53 -14.55
C MET A 116 4.78 -10.11 -14.23
N GLU A 117 5.97 -9.95 -13.65
CA GLU A 117 6.67 -8.67 -13.61
C GLU A 117 7.60 -8.57 -14.81
N LEU A 118 7.51 -7.46 -15.54
CA LEU A 118 8.28 -7.21 -16.75
C LEU A 118 9.42 -6.22 -16.49
N ASP A 119 10.51 -6.38 -17.22
CA ASP A 119 11.67 -5.49 -17.16
C ASP A 119 11.38 -4.06 -17.67
N GLU A 120 12.32 -3.15 -17.41
CA GLU A 120 12.21 -1.76 -17.86
C GLU A 120 12.21 -1.64 -19.40
N ALA A 121 12.88 -2.54 -20.11
CA ALA A 121 12.94 -2.51 -21.57
C ALA A 121 11.54 -2.70 -22.19
N MET A 122 10.74 -3.59 -21.62
CA MET A 122 9.36 -3.82 -22.03
C MET A 122 8.44 -2.69 -21.54
N GLN A 123 8.70 -2.13 -20.36
CA GLN A 123 7.95 -0.97 -19.84
C GLN A 123 8.14 0.28 -20.70
N ASN A 124 9.36 0.53 -21.18
CA ASN A 124 9.68 1.63 -22.09
C ASN A 124 8.98 1.49 -23.46
N LYS A 125 8.54 0.28 -23.82
CA LYS A 125 7.69 0.02 -25.00
C LYS A 125 6.20 0.16 -24.72
N GLY A 126 5.81 0.58 -23.51
CA GLY A 126 4.43 0.84 -23.11
C GLY A 126 3.74 -0.31 -22.37
N SER A 127 4.45 -1.40 -22.08
CA SER A 127 3.90 -2.47 -21.24
C SER A 127 3.81 -2.05 -19.77
N PRO A 128 2.78 -2.49 -19.03
CA PRO A 128 2.74 -2.25 -17.59
C PRO A 128 3.84 -3.05 -16.88
N ARG A 129 4.27 -2.58 -15.71
CA ARG A 129 5.24 -3.29 -14.86
C ARG A 129 4.78 -4.70 -14.50
N PHE A 130 3.49 -4.86 -14.20
CA PHE A 130 2.87 -6.16 -13.96
C PHE A 130 1.80 -6.41 -15.01
N THR A 131 1.80 -7.61 -15.60
CA THR A 131 0.78 -8.03 -16.56
C THR A 131 0.24 -9.41 -16.22
N LEU A 132 -0.99 -9.67 -16.65
CA LEU A 132 -1.56 -11.01 -16.67
C LEU A 132 -1.19 -11.68 -17.99
N GLY A 133 -0.86 -12.96 -17.93
CA GLY A 133 -0.59 -13.74 -19.12
C GLY A 133 -0.66 -15.23 -18.85
N TYR A 134 -0.05 -15.99 -19.74
CA TYR A 134 0.05 -17.43 -19.58
C TYR A 134 1.39 -17.94 -20.09
N ILE A 135 1.80 -19.08 -19.53
CA ILE A 135 2.93 -19.86 -20.01
C ILE A 135 2.36 -20.91 -20.95
N ASP A 136 2.79 -20.90 -22.22
CA ASP A 136 2.66 -22.07 -23.09
C ASP A 136 3.69 -23.10 -22.60
N ILE A 137 3.22 -24.15 -21.92
CA ILE A 137 4.09 -25.12 -21.26
C ILE A 137 4.88 -25.95 -22.27
N ARG A 138 4.28 -26.25 -23.43
CA ARG A 138 4.94 -27.00 -24.49
C ARG A 138 6.14 -26.23 -25.06
N LEU A 139 5.97 -24.92 -25.29
CA LEU A 139 7.01 -24.08 -25.89
C LEU A 139 7.93 -23.43 -24.83
N GLY A 140 7.57 -23.51 -23.55
CA GLY A 140 8.25 -22.82 -22.47
C GLY A 140 8.25 -21.30 -22.66
N LYS A 141 7.15 -20.74 -23.20
CA LYS A 141 7.06 -19.32 -23.55
C LYS A 141 6.04 -18.60 -22.68
N PHE A 142 6.42 -17.43 -22.19
CA PHE A 142 5.53 -16.51 -21.50
C PHE A 142 4.88 -15.59 -22.53
N ILE A 143 3.55 -15.63 -22.59
CA ILE A 143 2.74 -14.84 -23.50
C ILE A 143 1.98 -13.80 -22.69
N ASP A 144 2.13 -12.53 -23.05
CA ASP A 144 1.39 -11.44 -22.44
C ASP A 144 -0.09 -11.54 -22.83
N GLY A 145 -0.99 -11.53 -21.84
CA GLY A 145 -2.42 -11.67 -22.06
C GLY A 145 -3.06 -10.42 -22.70
N ARG A 146 -2.39 -9.27 -22.62
CA ARG A 146 -2.89 -8.03 -23.25
C ARG A 146 -2.54 -7.97 -24.73
N THR A 147 -1.30 -8.26 -25.07
CA THR A 147 -0.79 -8.06 -26.44
C THR A 147 -0.72 -9.35 -27.25
N GLY A 148 -0.66 -10.52 -26.59
CA GLY A 148 -0.42 -11.81 -27.24
C GLY A 148 1.05 -12.05 -27.61
N TRP A 149 1.97 -11.16 -27.22
CA TRP A 149 3.38 -11.26 -27.58
C TRP A 149 4.14 -12.18 -26.63
N ASN A 150 5.17 -12.82 -27.16
CA ASN A 150 6.15 -13.54 -26.37
C ASN A 150 7.05 -12.55 -25.60
N VAL A 151 6.94 -12.57 -24.28
CA VAL A 151 7.68 -11.70 -23.37
C VAL A 151 8.69 -12.45 -22.50
N THR A 152 8.98 -13.71 -22.81
CA THR A 152 9.81 -14.62 -21.99
C THR A 152 11.11 -14.00 -21.48
N SER A 153 11.90 -13.38 -22.36
CA SER A 153 13.20 -12.78 -21.99
C SER A 153 13.07 -11.52 -21.12
N HIS A 154 11.87 -10.97 -21.00
CA HIS A 154 11.56 -9.75 -20.27
C HIS A 154 10.88 -10.02 -18.93
N VAL A 155 10.59 -11.29 -18.61
CA VAL A 155 10.00 -11.66 -17.32
C VAL A 155 11.08 -11.67 -16.24
N LEU A 156 10.91 -10.81 -15.24
CA LEU A 156 11.78 -10.73 -14.06
C LEU A 156 11.40 -11.75 -12.99
N ARG A 157 10.10 -11.97 -12.81
CA ARG A 157 9.51 -12.97 -11.92
C ARG A 157 8.04 -13.17 -12.25
N TYR A 158 7.46 -14.27 -11.81
CA TYR A 158 6.04 -14.56 -12.04
C TYR A 158 5.39 -15.29 -10.87
N LEU A 159 4.07 -15.14 -10.77
CA LEU A 159 3.21 -15.78 -9.79
C LEU A 159 2.18 -16.65 -10.51
N VAL A 160 2.12 -17.94 -10.17
CA VAL A 160 1.15 -18.87 -10.76
C VAL A 160 -0.23 -18.65 -10.18
N VAL A 161 -1.24 -18.61 -11.05
CA VAL A 161 -2.65 -18.52 -10.67
C VAL A 161 -3.26 -19.92 -10.76
N ASP A 162 -3.58 -20.50 -9.61
CA ASP A 162 -4.31 -21.78 -9.54
C ASP A 162 -5.74 -21.63 -10.08
N ARG A 163 -5.96 -22.20 -11.26
CA ARG A 163 -7.26 -22.26 -11.95
C ARG A 163 -7.87 -23.66 -11.97
N SER A 164 -7.38 -24.60 -11.17
CA SER A 164 -7.98 -25.93 -11.07
C SER A 164 -9.47 -25.82 -10.74
N PRO A 165 -10.33 -26.78 -11.10
CA PRO A 165 -11.73 -26.72 -10.72
C PRO A 165 -11.90 -26.69 -9.19
N LYS A 166 -13.02 -26.16 -8.70
CA LYS A 166 -13.37 -26.30 -7.28
C LYS A 166 -13.64 -27.79 -7.03
N PRO A 167 -13.07 -28.41 -5.99
CA PRO A 167 -13.36 -29.80 -5.70
C PRO A 167 -14.83 -29.97 -5.28
N GLU A 168 -15.49 -31.02 -5.76
CA GLU A 168 -16.88 -31.34 -5.42
C GLU A 168 -17.05 -31.69 -3.93
N ARG A 169 -15.99 -32.18 -3.29
CA ARG A 169 -15.90 -32.41 -1.86
C ARG A 169 -14.59 -31.82 -1.35
N LEU A 170 -14.68 -30.92 -0.38
CA LEU A 170 -13.48 -30.43 0.31
C LEU A 170 -12.97 -31.57 1.20
N PRO A 171 -11.69 -31.98 1.10
CA PRO A 171 -11.13 -32.90 2.06
C PRO A 171 -11.22 -32.25 3.44
N VAL A 172 -11.87 -32.94 4.38
CA VAL A 172 -11.91 -32.52 5.78
C VAL A 172 -10.49 -32.62 6.29
N SER A 173 -9.89 -31.48 6.66
CA SER A 173 -8.64 -31.46 7.39
C SER A 173 -8.87 -32.20 8.71
N VAL A 174 -8.36 -33.42 8.81
CA VAL A 174 -8.24 -34.10 10.11
C VAL A 174 -7.06 -33.42 10.79
N GLU A 175 -7.32 -32.54 11.75
CA GLU A 175 -6.30 -32.11 12.70
C GLU A 175 -5.87 -33.36 13.47
N VAL A 176 -4.65 -33.83 13.22
CA VAL A 176 -4.02 -34.86 14.05
C VAL A 176 -3.51 -34.12 15.29
N VAL A 177 -4.18 -34.34 16.42
CA VAL A 177 -3.80 -33.89 17.76
C VAL A 177 -2.56 -34.65 18.22
#